data_AF-E7N8D7-F1
#
_entry.id   AF-E7N8D7-F1
#
_cell.length_a   1.000
_cell.length_b   1.000
_cell.length_c   1.000
_cell.angle_alpha   90.00
_cell.angle_beta   90.00
_cell.angle_gamma   90.00
#
_symmetry.space_group_name_H-M   'P 1'
#
loop_
_entity.id
_entity.type
_entity.pdbx_description
1 polymer ?
#
loop_
_entity_poly.entity_id
_entity_poly.type
_entity_poly.pdbx_seq_one_letter_code
_entity_poly.pdbx_strand_id
1 'polypeptide(L)'
;MALFFGYRLLAGNRATKSSSWAFTGFDSPNAAPLATAGGPWQWAQTAWAGAGWEDAAPYARHDIVVVDLVPGITADRLEALLTPLPEAAILRAFGVGNVPSQEPGLTGVVERVIAAGTAVIVTSQCHESEVLLGHYEAGDALARSGAVGSRDMTLEAAYAKVQFLLSQGLAGDDLTHWMGRSIAGELSQ
;
A
#
# COMPACT_ATOMS: atom_id res chain seq x y z
N MET A 1 15.91 4.10 -6.64
CA MET A 1 16.64 3.38 -5.57
C MET A 1 16.50 1.87 -5.78
N ALA A 2 17.53 1.07 -5.53
CA ALA A 2 17.51 -0.37 -5.78
C ALA A 2 18.02 -1.15 -4.55
N LEU A 3 17.55 -2.38 -4.38
CA LEU A 3 17.94 -3.32 -3.33
C LEU A 3 18.65 -4.51 -3.97
N PHE A 4 19.90 -4.77 -3.59
CA PHE A 4 20.65 -5.94 -4.08
C PHE A 4 20.71 -7.02 -3.01
N PHE A 5 20.15 -8.20 -3.29
CA PHE A 5 20.19 -9.34 -2.38
C PHE A 5 20.04 -10.67 -3.15
N GLY A 6 20.75 -11.72 -2.72
CA GLY A 6 20.62 -13.06 -3.31
C GLY A 6 20.83 -13.11 -4.82
N TYR A 7 21.86 -12.41 -5.32
CA TYR A 7 22.19 -12.23 -6.75
C TYR A 7 21.13 -11.50 -7.59
N ARG A 8 20.12 -10.88 -6.98
CA ARG A 8 19.10 -10.09 -7.67
C ARG A 8 19.21 -8.62 -7.27
N LEU A 9 19.12 -7.72 -8.25
CA LEU A 9 18.91 -6.29 -8.07
C LEU A 9 17.42 -6.01 -8.24
N LEU A 10 16.73 -5.62 -7.18
CA LEU A 10 15.30 -5.35 -7.14
C LEU A 10 15.06 -3.83 -7.11
N ALA A 11 13.91 -3.38 -7.62
CA ALA A 11 13.44 -2.02 -7.36
C ALA A 11 13.11 -1.88 -5.86
N GLY A 12 13.70 -0.90 -5.17
CA GLY A 12 13.60 -0.82 -3.70
C GLY A 12 12.17 -0.63 -3.19
N ASN A 13 11.34 0.11 -3.95
CA ASN A 13 9.92 0.34 -3.69
C ASN A 13 9.00 -0.77 -4.24
N ARG A 14 9.55 -1.89 -4.68
CA ARG A 14 8.82 -3.10 -5.05
C ARG A 14 9.24 -4.31 -4.21
N ALA A 15 10.29 -4.15 -3.39
CA ALA A 15 10.87 -5.22 -2.62
C ALA A 15 10.17 -5.39 -1.25
N THR A 16 10.04 -6.63 -0.82
CA THR A 16 9.63 -7.01 0.54
C THR A 16 10.53 -8.13 1.05
N LYS A 17 10.66 -8.26 2.36
CA LYS A 17 11.41 -9.35 2.98
C LYS A 17 10.53 -10.60 3.01
N SER A 18 10.78 -11.54 2.11
CA SER A 18 10.02 -12.79 1.99
C SER A 18 10.49 -13.89 2.94
N SER A 19 11.73 -13.82 3.44
CA SER A 19 12.25 -14.82 4.39
C SER A 19 13.31 -14.25 5.33
N SER A 20 13.30 -14.74 6.56
CA SER A 20 14.34 -14.46 7.57
C SER A 20 15.52 -15.43 7.51
N TRP A 21 15.42 -16.50 6.72
CA TRP A 21 16.41 -17.59 6.69
C TRP A 21 17.00 -17.85 5.30
N ALA A 22 16.23 -17.62 4.24
CA ALA A 22 16.68 -17.93 2.88
C ALA A 22 17.80 -16.98 2.42
N PHE A 23 18.75 -17.51 1.64
CA PHE A 23 19.76 -16.71 0.93
C PHE A 23 19.13 -15.73 -0.08
N THR A 24 17.88 -15.96 -0.47
CA THR A 24 17.01 -15.05 -1.24
C THR A 24 15.92 -14.45 -0.35
N GLY A 25 16.31 -13.86 0.79
CA GLY A 25 15.39 -13.34 1.81
C GLY A 25 14.58 -12.10 1.42
N PHE A 26 14.85 -11.48 0.27
CA PHE A 26 14.05 -10.42 -0.31
C PHE A 26 13.51 -10.83 -1.67
N ASP A 27 12.28 -10.42 -1.95
CA ASP A 27 11.61 -10.63 -3.22
C ASP A 27 10.85 -9.39 -3.70
N SER A 28 10.43 -9.40 -4.96
CA SER A 28 9.64 -8.34 -5.59
C SER A 28 8.44 -8.99 -6.30
N PRO A 29 7.39 -9.34 -5.55
CA PRO A 29 6.34 -10.23 -6.04
C PRO A 29 5.61 -9.69 -7.28
N ASN A 30 5.44 -8.37 -7.37
CA ASN A 30 4.68 -7.71 -8.43
C ASN A 30 5.56 -7.00 -9.48
N ALA A 31 6.90 -7.17 -9.43
CA ALA A 31 7.80 -6.56 -10.41
C ALA A 31 9.06 -7.40 -10.63
N ALA A 32 9.47 -7.55 -11.89
CA ALA A 32 10.69 -8.26 -12.24
C ALA A 32 11.94 -7.57 -11.62
N PRO A 33 13.00 -8.34 -11.30
CA PRO A 33 14.29 -7.78 -10.95
C PRO A 33 14.82 -6.82 -12.02
N LEU A 34 15.45 -5.72 -11.60
CA LEU A 34 16.17 -4.79 -12.48
C LEU A 34 17.39 -5.46 -13.13
N ALA A 35 18.03 -6.37 -12.41
CA ALA A 35 19.11 -7.19 -12.94
C ALA A 35 19.32 -8.47 -12.13
N THR A 36 19.97 -9.45 -12.75
CA THR A 36 20.52 -10.63 -12.09
C THR A 36 22.04 -10.59 -12.21
N ALA A 37 22.73 -10.75 -11.08
CA ALA A 37 24.19 -10.80 -11.02
C ALA A 37 24.70 -12.12 -11.61
N GLY A 38 25.73 -12.01 -12.43
CA GLY A 38 26.41 -13.10 -13.12
C GLY A 38 27.64 -12.59 -13.86
N GLY A 39 28.36 -13.48 -14.54
CA GLY A 39 29.43 -13.11 -15.47
C GLY A 39 28.99 -13.40 -16.91
N PRO A 40 28.31 -12.47 -17.62
CA PRO A 40 28.02 -11.08 -17.29
C PRO A 40 26.71 -10.86 -16.50
N TRP A 41 26.51 -9.65 -15.99
CA TRP A 41 25.23 -9.22 -15.43
C TRP A 41 24.15 -9.21 -16.50
N GLN A 42 22.95 -9.66 -16.14
CA GLN A 42 21.78 -9.65 -17.00
C GLN A 42 20.85 -8.53 -16.55
N TRP A 43 20.80 -7.44 -17.31
CA TRP A 43 19.95 -6.28 -17.02
C TRP A 43 18.59 -6.43 -17.68
N ALA A 44 17.52 -6.16 -16.94
CA ALA A 44 16.19 -6.10 -17.51
C ALA A 44 16.01 -4.81 -18.31
N GLN A 45 15.35 -4.91 -19.47
CA GLN A 45 14.86 -3.74 -20.20
C GLN A 45 13.59 -3.24 -19.50
N THR A 46 13.77 -2.51 -18.42
CA THR A 46 12.67 -1.90 -17.66
C THR A 46 12.58 -0.41 -17.98
N ALA A 47 11.39 0.05 -18.37
CA ALA A 47 11.10 1.48 -18.45
C ALA A 47 10.86 1.98 -17.01
N TRP A 48 11.66 2.97 -16.58
CA TRP A 48 11.47 3.60 -15.28
C TRP A 48 10.31 4.57 -15.42
N ALA A 49 9.14 4.18 -14.90
CA ALA A 49 7.91 4.95 -15.05
C ALA A 49 7.47 5.52 -13.69
N GLY A 50 7.29 6.83 -13.63
CA GLY A 50 6.79 7.53 -12.46
C GLY A 50 6.58 9.00 -12.79
N ALA A 51 5.62 9.65 -12.13
CA ALA A 51 5.34 11.06 -12.32
C ALA A 51 6.50 11.97 -11.86
N GLY A 52 7.39 11.45 -10.99
CA GLY A 52 8.38 12.26 -10.29
C GLY A 52 7.73 13.15 -9.23
N TRP A 53 8.59 13.82 -8.46
CA TRP A 53 8.19 14.84 -7.51
C TRP A 53 9.27 15.91 -7.46
N GLU A 54 8.90 17.16 -7.66
CA GLU A 54 9.83 18.30 -7.58
C GLU A 54 9.85 18.85 -6.16
N ASP A 55 11.03 19.30 -5.70
CA ASP A 55 11.23 19.99 -4.41
C ASP A 55 10.59 19.27 -3.20
N ALA A 56 10.86 17.97 -3.07
CA ALA A 56 10.31 17.16 -1.99
C ALA A 56 10.68 17.70 -0.60
N ALA A 57 9.67 17.92 0.22
CA ALA A 57 9.82 18.23 1.63
C ALA A 57 10.46 17.04 2.37
N PRO A 58 11.30 17.32 3.39
CA PRO A 58 11.95 16.26 4.17
C PRO A 58 10.93 15.42 4.91
N TYR A 59 11.34 14.21 5.30
CA TYR A 59 10.55 13.34 6.16
C TYR A 59 10.14 14.06 7.45
N ALA A 60 8.84 14.01 7.75
CA ALA A 60 8.27 14.37 9.03
C ALA A 60 7.61 13.14 9.67
N ARG A 61 7.47 13.11 10.99
CA ARG A 61 6.75 12.03 11.67
C ARG A 61 5.25 12.25 11.51
N HIS A 62 4.53 11.20 11.09
CA HIS A 62 3.08 11.22 10.91
C HIS A 62 2.42 10.02 11.60
N ASP A 63 1.15 10.17 11.98
CA ASP A 63 0.36 9.10 12.59
C ASP A 63 -0.36 8.28 11.51
N ILE A 64 0.18 7.08 11.25
CA ILE A 64 -0.34 6.13 10.24
C ILE A 64 -0.62 4.81 10.94
N VAL A 65 -1.88 4.39 10.94
CA VAL A 65 -2.31 3.11 11.51
C VAL A 65 -2.34 2.04 10.42
N VAL A 66 -1.81 0.85 10.70
CA VAL A 66 -1.91 -0.32 9.81
C VAL A 66 -2.71 -1.40 10.52
N VAL A 67 -3.81 -1.85 9.91
CA VAL A 67 -4.73 -2.83 10.50
C VAL A 67 -4.86 -4.04 9.59
N ASP A 68 -4.59 -5.23 10.13
CA ASP A 68 -4.98 -6.48 9.51
C ASP A 68 -6.47 -6.77 9.75
N LEU A 69 -7.23 -6.84 8.66
CA LEU A 69 -8.62 -7.27 8.72
C LEU A 69 -8.65 -8.79 8.82
N VAL A 70 -9.10 -9.32 9.94
CA VAL A 70 -9.15 -10.77 10.20
C VAL A 70 -10.59 -11.23 10.40
N PRO A 71 -10.93 -12.52 10.18
CA PRO A 71 -12.26 -13.00 10.48
C PRO A 71 -12.57 -12.77 11.97
N GLY A 72 -13.69 -12.10 12.26
CA GLY A 72 -14.11 -11.75 13.63
C GLY A 72 -13.63 -10.39 14.16
N ILE A 73 -12.96 -9.56 13.34
CA ILE A 73 -12.79 -8.15 13.69
C ILE A 73 -14.16 -7.46 13.73
N THR A 74 -14.47 -6.78 14.84
CA THR A 74 -15.74 -6.06 15.01
C THR A 74 -15.61 -4.59 14.63
N ALA A 75 -16.74 -3.93 14.36
CA ALA A 75 -16.77 -2.49 14.16
C ALA A 75 -16.15 -1.71 15.35
N ASP A 76 -16.53 -2.07 16.58
CA ASP A 76 -15.98 -1.47 17.81
C ASP A 76 -14.46 -1.64 17.93
N ARG A 77 -13.94 -2.80 17.51
CA ARG A 77 -12.50 -3.06 17.52
C ARG A 77 -11.78 -2.18 16.51
N LEU A 78 -12.33 -2.05 15.29
CA LEU A 78 -11.76 -1.18 14.27
C LEU A 78 -11.81 0.29 14.71
N GLU A 79 -12.92 0.74 15.27
CA GLU A 79 -13.07 2.11 15.79
C GLU A 79 -12.07 2.41 16.91
N ALA A 80 -11.86 1.46 17.82
CA ALA A 80 -10.85 1.60 18.88
C ALA A 80 -9.41 1.67 18.34
N LEU A 81 -9.10 0.97 17.23
CA LEU A 81 -7.79 1.04 16.57
C LEU A 81 -7.58 2.36 15.82
N LEU A 82 -8.66 3.02 15.40
CA LEU A 82 -8.66 4.30 14.70
C LEU A 82 -8.99 5.47 15.63
N THR A 83 -8.93 5.25 16.95
CA THR A 83 -9.12 6.27 17.98
C THR A 83 -7.87 6.34 18.87
N PRO A 84 -7.19 7.50 18.99
CA PRO A 84 -7.51 8.78 18.35
C PRO A 84 -7.41 8.71 16.82
N LEU A 85 -8.08 9.66 16.14
CA LEU A 85 -8.18 9.70 14.69
C LEU A 85 -6.78 9.86 14.06
N PRO A 86 -6.30 8.90 13.25
CA PRO A 86 -4.99 9.00 12.62
C PRO A 86 -5.03 9.88 11.36
N GLU A 87 -3.86 10.31 10.88
CA GLU A 87 -3.75 11.08 9.64
C GLU A 87 -4.03 10.19 8.42
N ALA A 88 -3.62 8.92 8.50
CA ALA A 88 -3.95 7.90 7.50
C ALA A 88 -4.13 6.52 8.13
N ALA A 89 -4.92 5.68 7.47
CA ALA A 89 -5.12 4.28 7.84
C ALA A 89 -4.89 3.36 6.64
N ILE A 90 -4.11 2.29 6.85
CA ILE A 90 -3.89 1.23 5.87
C ILE A 90 -4.61 -0.02 6.36
N LEU A 91 -5.68 -0.40 5.66
CA LEU A 91 -6.47 -1.58 5.94
C LEU A 91 -5.99 -2.73 5.05
N ARG A 92 -5.36 -3.73 5.65
CA ARG A 92 -4.90 -4.94 4.97
C ARG A 92 -6.07 -5.92 4.88
N ALA A 93 -6.73 -5.92 3.73
CA ALA A 93 -7.89 -6.74 3.38
C ALA A 93 -7.50 -8.10 2.77
N PHE A 94 -8.47 -9.01 2.64
CA PHE A 94 -8.23 -10.34 2.06
C PHE A 94 -8.15 -10.30 0.53
N GLY A 95 -7.24 -11.09 -0.05
CA GLY A 95 -7.18 -11.30 -1.49
C GLY A 95 -7.09 -9.99 -2.29
N VAL A 96 -8.05 -9.75 -3.18
CA VAL A 96 -8.07 -8.56 -4.05
C VAL A 96 -8.64 -7.29 -3.39
N GLY A 97 -8.75 -7.25 -2.06
CA GLY A 97 -9.29 -6.11 -1.31
C GLY A 97 -10.63 -6.36 -0.62
N ASN A 98 -10.98 -7.62 -0.37
CA ASN A 98 -12.23 -7.99 0.27
C ASN A 98 -12.18 -7.74 1.78
N VAL A 99 -13.19 -7.06 2.28
CA VAL A 99 -13.37 -6.79 3.72
C VAL A 99 -14.54 -7.62 4.22
N PRO A 100 -14.56 -8.02 5.52
CA PRO A 100 -15.68 -8.75 6.10
C PRO A 100 -17.03 -8.02 5.90
N SER A 101 -17.72 -8.30 4.80
CA SER A 101 -19.01 -7.69 4.44
C SER A 101 -20.16 -8.18 5.34
N GLN A 102 -19.91 -9.25 6.08
CA GLN A 102 -20.86 -9.84 7.02
C GLN A 102 -20.79 -9.22 8.42
N GLU A 103 -19.80 -8.35 8.70
CA GLU A 103 -19.72 -7.64 9.99
C GLU A 103 -20.51 -6.33 9.93
N PRO A 104 -21.65 -6.22 10.64
CA PRO A 104 -22.47 -5.02 10.60
C PRO A 104 -21.69 -3.80 11.12
N GLY A 105 -21.76 -2.69 10.39
CA GLY A 105 -21.22 -1.40 10.84
C GLY A 105 -19.72 -1.18 10.59
N LEU A 106 -18.96 -2.17 10.12
CA LEU A 106 -17.53 -2.03 9.84
C LEU A 106 -17.26 -0.98 8.74
N THR A 107 -18.03 -1.01 7.65
CA THR A 107 -17.98 0.04 6.60
C THR A 107 -18.38 1.40 7.15
N GLY A 108 -19.35 1.46 8.07
CA GLY A 108 -19.76 2.70 8.72
C GLY A 108 -18.66 3.33 9.57
N VAL A 109 -17.76 2.55 10.17
CA VAL A 109 -16.56 3.08 10.85
C VAL A 109 -15.63 3.74 9.82
N VAL A 110 -15.40 3.07 8.69
CA VAL A 110 -14.54 3.59 7.62
C VAL A 110 -15.09 4.89 7.04
N GLU A 111 -16.40 4.94 6.76
CA GLU A 111 -17.09 6.15 6.29
C GLU A 111 -16.92 7.32 7.27
N ARG A 112 -17.07 7.08 8.58
CA ARG A 112 -16.89 8.12 9.60
C ARG A 112 -15.46 8.64 9.67
N VAL A 113 -14.47 7.76 9.56
CA VAL A 113 -13.06 8.11 9.62
C VAL A 113 -12.63 8.90 8.39
N ILE A 114 -13.09 8.50 7.19
CA ILE A 114 -12.87 9.25 5.95
C ILE A 114 -13.54 10.63 6.03
N ALA A 115 -14.79 10.69 6.48
CA ALA A 115 -15.52 11.96 6.64
C ALA A 115 -14.84 12.91 7.66
N ALA A 116 -14.05 12.38 8.59
CA ALA A 116 -13.26 13.15 9.54
C ALA A 116 -11.88 13.59 9.00
N GLY A 117 -11.53 13.23 7.76
CA GLY A 117 -10.33 13.69 7.05
C GLY A 117 -9.18 12.69 6.98
N THR A 118 -9.33 11.49 7.56
CA THR A 118 -8.30 10.44 7.47
C THR A 118 -8.29 9.82 6.08
N ALA A 119 -7.11 9.77 5.45
CA ALA A 119 -6.97 9.01 4.22
C ALA A 119 -6.99 7.51 4.51
N VAL A 120 -7.91 6.76 3.89
CA VAL A 120 -8.01 5.30 4.05
C VAL A 120 -7.54 4.58 2.80
N ILE A 121 -6.49 3.78 2.95
CA ILE A 121 -5.87 2.99 1.89
C ILE A 121 -6.18 1.52 2.16
N VAL A 122 -6.64 0.80 1.14
CA VAL A 122 -6.85 -0.65 1.20
C VAL A 122 -5.69 -1.35 0.50
N THR A 123 -5.01 -2.23 1.23
CA THR A 123 -3.98 -3.14 0.70
C THR A 123 -4.41 -4.58 0.85
N SER A 124 -3.73 -5.49 0.14
CA SER A 124 -3.92 -6.92 0.36
C SER A 124 -3.06 -7.42 1.51
N GLN A 125 -3.47 -8.52 2.11
CA GLN A 125 -2.60 -9.37 2.92
C GLN A 125 -1.72 -10.31 2.07
N CYS A 126 -2.09 -10.56 0.81
CA CYS A 126 -1.34 -11.40 -0.12
C CYS A 126 -0.14 -10.66 -0.71
N HIS A 127 1.03 -11.33 -0.75
CA HIS A 127 2.26 -10.76 -1.31
C HIS A 127 2.16 -10.53 -2.82
N GLU A 128 1.58 -11.47 -3.56
CA GLU A 128 1.20 -11.32 -4.97
C GLU A 128 -0.27 -10.92 -5.01
N SER A 129 -0.54 -9.67 -5.34
CA SER A 129 -1.90 -9.20 -5.53
C SER A 129 -1.94 -7.84 -6.20
N GLU A 130 -3.08 -7.58 -6.83
CA GLU A 130 -3.50 -6.26 -7.25
C GLU A 130 -4.82 -5.96 -6.52
N VAL A 131 -4.85 -4.88 -5.75
CA VAL A 131 -6.08 -4.41 -5.09
C VAL A 131 -6.84 -3.50 -6.04
N LEU A 132 -7.89 -4.05 -6.63
CA LEU A 132 -8.83 -3.36 -7.50
C LEU A 132 -10.14 -3.11 -6.75
N LEU A 133 -10.20 -2.01 -6.00
CA LEU A 133 -11.45 -1.58 -5.38
C LEU A 133 -12.49 -1.26 -6.46
N GLY A 134 -13.73 -1.72 -6.25
CA GLY A 134 -14.84 -1.51 -7.19
C GLY A 134 -15.06 -2.61 -8.24
N HIS A 135 -14.23 -3.66 -8.27
CA HIS A 135 -14.41 -4.79 -9.20
C HIS A 135 -15.19 -5.98 -8.61
N TYR A 136 -15.46 -5.98 -7.30
CA TYR A 136 -16.22 -7.01 -6.57
C TYR A 136 -17.15 -6.37 -5.54
N GLU A 137 -18.32 -6.97 -5.29
CA GLU A 137 -19.37 -6.43 -4.39
C GLU A 137 -18.85 -6.01 -2.99
N ALA A 138 -17.88 -6.74 -2.42
CA ALA A 138 -17.30 -6.43 -1.11
C ALA A 138 -16.26 -5.28 -1.16
N GLY A 139 -15.48 -5.17 -2.24
CA GLY A 139 -14.59 -4.02 -2.47
C GLY A 139 -15.36 -2.75 -2.86
N ASP A 140 -16.55 -2.93 -3.41
CA ASP A 140 -17.47 -1.88 -3.85
C ASP A 140 -17.96 -1.01 -2.70
N ALA A 141 -18.20 -1.59 -1.52
CA ALA A 141 -18.65 -0.85 -0.35
C ALA A 141 -17.59 0.13 0.18
N LEU A 142 -16.31 -0.26 0.16
CA LEU A 142 -15.21 0.60 0.58
C LEU A 142 -14.82 1.62 -0.49
N ALA A 143 -14.92 1.25 -1.76
CA ALA A 143 -14.77 2.21 -2.84
C ALA A 143 -15.79 3.35 -2.69
N ARG A 144 -17.05 3.01 -2.39
CA ARG A 144 -18.12 3.99 -2.16
C ARG A 144 -17.91 4.87 -0.92
N SER A 145 -17.18 4.40 0.09
CA SER A 145 -16.86 5.22 1.26
C SER A 145 -15.77 6.26 0.99
N GLY A 146 -15.09 6.21 -0.17
CA GLY A 146 -13.95 7.06 -0.50
C GLY A 146 -12.58 6.44 -0.19
N ALA A 147 -12.52 5.16 0.18
CA ALA A 147 -11.24 4.48 0.39
C ALA A 147 -10.56 4.21 -0.98
N VAL A 148 -9.23 4.20 -0.99
CA VAL A 148 -8.43 3.98 -2.21
C VAL A 148 -7.67 2.66 -2.17
N GLY A 149 -7.62 1.95 -3.30
CA GLY A 149 -6.84 0.74 -3.45
C GLY A 149 -5.36 1.06 -3.64
N SER A 150 -4.49 0.27 -3.03
CA SER A 150 -3.03 0.37 -3.21
C SER A 150 -2.51 -0.27 -4.50
N ARG A 151 -3.40 -0.82 -5.35
CA ARG A 151 -3.04 -1.57 -6.56
C ARG A 151 -2.08 -2.71 -6.22
N ASP A 152 -0.95 -2.81 -6.91
CA ASP A 152 0.07 -3.86 -6.77
C ASP A 152 1.27 -3.42 -5.89
N MET A 153 1.11 -2.36 -5.10
CA MET A 153 2.14 -1.96 -4.13
C MET A 153 2.31 -3.02 -3.05
N THR A 154 3.55 -3.25 -2.62
CA THR A 154 3.80 -3.94 -1.35
C THR A 154 3.31 -3.08 -0.18
N LEU A 155 3.12 -3.68 0.99
CA LEU A 155 2.76 -2.93 2.20
C LEU A 155 3.81 -1.85 2.52
N GLU A 156 5.09 -2.18 2.37
CA GLU A 156 6.20 -1.26 2.61
C GLU A 156 6.17 -0.08 1.65
N ALA A 157 5.87 -0.33 0.37
CA ALA A 157 5.73 0.72 -0.63
C ALA A 157 4.51 1.61 -0.36
N ALA A 158 3.36 1.01 -0.03
CA ALA A 158 2.15 1.74 0.31
C ALA A 158 2.38 2.62 1.56
N TYR A 159 2.95 2.07 2.62
CA TYR A 159 3.29 2.82 3.83
C TYR A 159 4.27 3.95 3.55
N ALA A 160 5.38 3.67 2.85
CA ALA A 160 6.36 4.68 2.50
C ALA A 160 5.76 5.81 1.65
N LYS A 161 4.84 5.47 0.73
CA LYS A 161 4.14 6.45 -0.09
C LYS A 161 3.19 7.33 0.72
N VAL A 162 2.38 6.74 1.59
CA VAL A 162 1.49 7.51 2.51
C VAL A 162 2.32 8.45 3.37
N GLN A 163 3.40 7.96 3.98
CA GLN A 163 4.32 8.74 4.78
C GLN A 163 4.96 9.89 4.00
N PHE A 164 5.38 9.62 2.76
CA PHE A 164 5.94 10.63 1.86
C PHE A 164 4.91 11.72 1.56
N LEU A 165 3.70 11.35 1.13
CA LEU A 165 2.62 12.28 0.76
C LEU A 165 2.19 13.16 1.94
N LEU A 166 2.07 12.57 3.14
CA LEU A 166 1.82 13.33 4.37
C LEU A 166 2.94 14.34 4.65
N SER A 167 4.20 13.94 4.45
CA SER A 167 5.35 14.85 4.59
C SER A 167 5.33 15.99 3.55
N GLN A 168 4.65 15.79 2.41
CA GLN A 168 4.42 16.83 1.40
C GLN A 168 3.21 17.73 1.73
N GLY A 169 2.55 17.52 2.87
CA GLY A 169 1.36 18.27 3.29
C GLY A 169 0.06 17.82 2.63
N LEU A 170 0.04 16.65 1.98
CA LEU A 170 -1.17 16.07 1.41
C LEU A 170 -1.89 15.21 2.45
N ALA A 171 -3.21 15.32 2.51
CA ALA A 171 -4.07 14.55 3.40
C ALA A 171 -5.42 14.26 2.73
N GLY A 172 -6.25 13.41 3.34
CA GLY A 172 -7.60 13.11 2.85
C GLY A 172 -7.63 12.76 1.36
N ASP A 173 -8.51 13.41 0.62
CA ASP A 173 -8.76 13.16 -0.81
C ASP A 173 -7.55 13.47 -1.70
N ASP A 174 -6.73 14.46 -1.36
CA ASP A 174 -5.52 14.77 -2.14
C ASP A 174 -4.49 13.64 -2.02
N LEU A 175 -4.35 13.08 -0.81
CA LEU A 175 -3.50 11.92 -0.58
C LEU A 175 -4.03 10.70 -1.35
N THR A 176 -5.34 10.41 -1.25
CA THR A 176 -5.93 9.25 -1.92
C THR A 176 -5.82 9.36 -3.44
N HIS A 177 -5.96 10.56 -4.01
CA HIS A 177 -5.72 10.82 -5.43
C HIS A 177 -4.31 10.36 -5.87
N TRP A 178 -3.28 10.69 -5.10
CA TRP A 178 -1.90 10.33 -5.42
C TRP A 178 -1.58 8.85 -5.19
N MET A 179 -2.33 8.16 -4.33
CA MET A 179 -2.11 6.72 -4.09
C MET A 179 -2.26 5.89 -5.37
N GLY A 180 -3.21 6.23 -6.24
CA GLY A 180 -3.42 5.55 -7.51
C GLY A 180 -2.41 5.87 -8.62
N ARG A 181 -1.47 6.81 -8.40
CA ARG A 181 -0.54 7.31 -9.42
C ARG A 181 0.91 6.98 -9.07
N SER A 182 1.62 6.27 -9.95
CA SER A 182 3.05 5.97 -9.75
C SER A 182 3.87 7.27 -9.65
N ILE A 183 4.63 7.45 -8.58
CA ILE A 183 5.57 8.56 -8.39
C ILE A 183 6.98 8.14 -8.80
N ALA A 184 7.42 6.97 -8.34
CA ALA A 184 8.77 6.46 -8.49
C ALA A 184 8.81 5.00 -9.00
N GLY A 185 7.72 4.52 -9.60
CA GLY A 185 7.62 3.16 -10.13
C GLY A 185 7.17 2.13 -9.10
N GLU A 186 6.57 2.55 -7.98
CA GLU A 186 6.11 1.70 -6.88
C GLU A 186 4.85 0.88 -7.21
N LEU A 187 4.10 1.29 -8.24
CA LEU A 187 2.93 0.59 -8.74
C LEU A 187 2.92 0.51 -10.26
N SER A 188 2.24 -0.49 -10.79
CA SER A 188 2.04 -0.67 -12.23
C SER A 188 0.85 0.18 -12.70
N GLN A 189 0.97 0.80 -13.87
CA GLN A 189 -0.06 1.71 -14.40
C GLN A 189 -1.26 0.96 -14.94
#